data_AF-A0A6J4V683-F1
#
_entry.id   AF-A0A6J4V683-F1
#
_cell.length_a   1.000
_cell.length_b   1.000
_cell.length_c   1.000
_cell.angle_alpha   90.00
_cell.angle_beta   90.00
_cell.angle_gamma   90.00
#
_symmetry.space_group_name_H-M   'P 1'
#
loop_
_entity.id
_entity.type
_entity.pdbx_description
1 polymer ?
#
loop_
_entity_poly.entity_id
_entity_poly.type
_entity_poly.pdbx_seq_one_letter_code
_entity_poly.pdbx_strand_id
1 'polypeptide(L)'
;MRGTLLRQWEPAGPPGADERRRWLVAAERIATGIVELAHLDVFVDAEALRVGFSCDGDAALAAAYEEAIRRENIEARRVAAAIAGRGDDPGRPLDEVTLPCSPFASDEEITHAVLATMKASHALEFGIVLAEDEAVVGRGPWAVGRKAESGLQAKR
;
A
#
# COMPACT_ATOMS: atom_id res chain seq x y z
N MET A 1 14.93 15.30 -10.70
CA MET A 1 13.85 15.71 -11.63
C MET A 1 12.55 15.22 -11.02
N ARG A 2 11.56 16.09 -10.78
CA ARG A 2 10.22 15.61 -10.42
C ARG A 2 9.55 15.20 -11.73
N GLY A 3 9.28 13.91 -11.88
CA GLY A 3 8.61 13.37 -13.07
C GLY A 3 7.14 13.83 -13.12
N THR A 4 6.51 13.66 -14.29
CA THR A 4 5.06 13.87 -14.43
C THR A 4 4.31 12.93 -13.48
N LEU A 5 3.26 13.44 -12.83
CA LEU A 5 2.39 12.63 -11.97
C LEU A 5 1.79 11.46 -12.76
N LEU A 6 2.05 10.23 -12.30
CA LEU A 6 1.39 9.03 -12.80
C LEU A 6 -0.04 9.00 -12.24
N ARG A 7 -1.03 9.17 -13.12
CA ARG A 7 -2.43 9.33 -12.75
C ARG A 7 -3.19 8.02 -12.77
N GLN A 8 -4.23 7.93 -11.95
CA GLN A 8 -5.21 6.85 -12.05
C GLN A 8 -5.82 6.81 -13.44
N TRP A 9 -5.92 5.61 -14.00
CA TRP A 9 -6.57 5.41 -15.29
C TRP A 9 -8.07 5.30 -15.08
N GLU A 10 -8.81 6.26 -15.62
CA GLU A 10 -10.27 6.27 -15.60
C GLU A 10 -10.76 6.09 -17.04
N PRO A 11 -11.25 4.90 -17.43
CA PRO A 11 -11.72 4.70 -18.79
C PRO A 11 -12.98 5.54 -19.04
N ALA A 12 -13.06 6.19 -20.20
CA ALA A 12 -14.21 7.04 -20.58
C ALA A 12 -15.53 6.25 -20.76
N GLY A 13 -15.46 4.93 -20.74
CA GLY A 13 -16.58 4.00 -20.83
C GLY A 13 -16.13 2.57 -20.50
N PRO A 14 -17.01 1.56 -20.63
CA PRO A 14 -16.62 0.17 -20.36
C PRO A 14 -15.48 -0.26 -21.29
N PRO A 15 -14.31 -0.68 -20.76
CA PRO A 15 -13.19 -1.05 -21.60
C PRO A 15 -13.46 -2.35 -22.36
N GLY A 16 -12.91 -2.42 -23.56
CA GLY A 16 -13.00 -3.61 -24.40
C GLY A 16 -12.23 -4.81 -23.81
N ALA A 17 -12.47 -6.01 -24.36
CA ALA A 17 -11.83 -7.23 -23.87
C ALA A 17 -10.28 -7.17 -23.93
N ASP A 18 -9.73 -6.57 -25.00
CA ASP A 18 -8.29 -6.41 -25.15
C ASP A 18 -7.69 -5.43 -24.14
N GLU A 19 -8.37 -4.32 -23.85
CA GLU A 19 -7.94 -3.37 -22.82
C GLU A 19 -7.98 -4.01 -21.45
N ARG A 20 -9.06 -4.73 -21.10
CA ARG A 20 -9.16 -5.47 -19.85
C ARG A 20 -8.03 -6.49 -19.69
N ARG A 21 -7.72 -7.25 -20.75
CA ARG A 21 -6.62 -8.21 -20.73
C ARG A 21 -5.28 -7.52 -20.48
N ARG A 22 -5.00 -6.40 -21.16
CA ARG A 22 -3.73 -5.66 -20.98
C ARG A 22 -3.64 -5.02 -19.60
N TRP A 23 -4.74 -4.45 -19.11
CA TRP A 23 -4.82 -3.92 -17.76
C TRP A 23 -4.53 -5.01 -16.72
N LEU A 24 -5.11 -6.20 -16.88
CA LEU A 24 -4.87 -7.32 -15.97
C LEU A 24 -3.40 -7.71 -15.93
N VAL A 25 -2.75 -7.83 -17.09
CA VAL A 25 -1.31 -8.13 -17.16
C VAL A 25 -0.47 -7.05 -16.45
N ALA A 26 -0.79 -5.77 -16.65
CA ALA A 26 -0.09 -4.68 -15.95
C ALA A 26 -0.32 -4.72 -14.43
N ALA A 27 -1.58 -4.94 -14.01
CA ALA A 27 -1.97 -5.05 -12.62
C ALA A 27 -1.29 -6.24 -11.92
N GLU A 28 -1.24 -7.41 -12.55
CA GLU A 28 -0.53 -8.58 -12.03
C GLU A 28 0.96 -8.30 -11.85
N ARG A 29 1.60 -7.61 -12.79
CA ARG A 29 3.01 -7.23 -12.66
C ARG A 29 3.26 -6.27 -11.48
N ILE A 30 2.37 -5.29 -11.28
CA ILE A 30 2.43 -4.41 -10.11
C ILE A 30 2.27 -5.22 -8.83
N ALA A 31 1.24 -6.07 -8.76
CA ALA A 31 0.95 -6.90 -7.59
C ALA A 31 2.12 -7.83 -7.24
N THR A 32 2.68 -8.54 -8.23
CA THR A 32 3.88 -9.37 -8.02
C THR A 32 5.04 -8.53 -7.50
N GLY A 33 5.32 -7.36 -8.09
CA GLY A 33 6.39 -6.49 -7.62
C GLY A 33 6.22 -6.03 -6.17
N ILE A 34 5.00 -5.73 -5.74
CA ILE A 34 4.70 -5.33 -4.36
C ILE A 34 4.87 -6.51 -3.39
N VAL A 35 4.40 -7.71 -3.75
CA VAL A 35 4.58 -8.91 -2.91
C VAL A 35 6.06 -9.19 -2.72
N GLU A 36 6.84 -9.18 -3.79
CA GLU A 36 8.25 -9.58 -3.76
C GLU A 36 9.17 -8.52 -3.10
N LEU A 37 8.84 -7.22 -3.21
CA LEU A 37 9.72 -6.15 -2.77
C LEU A 37 9.23 -5.38 -1.54
N ALA A 38 7.92 -5.29 -1.33
CA ALA A 38 7.33 -4.53 -0.23
C ALA A 38 6.65 -5.42 0.83
N HIS A 39 6.47 -6.72 0.53
CA HIS A 39 5.84 -7.73 1.40
C HIS A 39 4.44 -7.34 1.89
N LEU A 40 3.69 -6.58 1.09
CA LEU A 40 2.33 -6.13 1.43
C LEU A 40 1.28 -7.12 0.94
N ASP A 41 0.12 -7.11 1.59
CA ASP A 41 -1.02 -7.92 1.17
C ASP A 41 -1.74 -7.30 -0.03
N VAL A 42 -1.40 -7.78 -1.21
CA VAL A 42 -1.86 -7.21 -2.49
C VAL A 42 -3.22 -7.72 -2.93
N PHE A 43 -3.86 -6.94 -3.79
CA PHE A 43 -5.02 -7.38 -4.52
C PHE A 43 -5.01 -6.93 -5.98
N VAL A 44 -5.73 -7.70 -6.80
CA VAL A 44 -6.14 -7.31 -8.16
C VAL A 44 -7.66 -7.48 -8.23
N ASP A 45 -8.37 -6.39 -8.51
CA ASP A 45 -9.81 -6.33 -8.76
C ASP A 45 -10.04 -6.07 -10.25
N ALA A 46 -10.22 -7.14 -11.03
CA ALA A 46 -10.44 -7.02 -12.47
C ALA A 46 -11.81 -6.45 -12.85
N GLU A 47 -12.78 -6.52 -11.93
CA GLU A 47 -14.13 -6.00 -12.15
C GLU A 47 -14.13 -4.48 -12.03
N ALA A 48 -13.59 -3.98 -10.91
CA ALA A 48 -13.47 -2.54 -10.64
C ALA A 48 -12.23 -1.89 -11.27
N LEU A 49 -11.37 -2.67 -11.93
CA LEU A 49 -10.09 -2.23 -12.52
C LEU A 49 -9.17 -1.55 -11.50
N ARG A 50 -9.03 -2.17 -10.33
CA ARG A 50 -8.16 -1.70 -9.24
C ARG A 50 -7.04 -2.68 -8.93
N VAL A 51 -5.87 -2.15 -8.64
CA VAL A 51 -4.73 -2.89 -8.07
C VAL A 51 -4.19 -2.09 -6.91
N GLY A 52 -3.74 -2.78 -5.87
CA GLY A 52 -3.33 -2.12 -4.63
C GLY A 52 -2.97 -3.12 -3.56
N PHE A 53 -2.99 -2.65 -2.32
CA PHE A 53 -2.75 -3.47 -1.13
C PHE A 53 -3.66 -3.07 0.02
N SER A 54 -3.88 -4.02 0.92
CA SER A 54 -4.61 -3.86 2.18
C SER A 54 -3.70 -3.28 3.27
N CYS A 55 -4.25 -2.42 4.11
CA CYS A 55 -3.66 -2.01 5.38
C CYS A 55 -4.38 -2.65 6.58
N ASP A 56 -5.03 -3.80 6.38
CA ASP A 56 -5.72 -4.58 7.43
C ASP A 56 -6.76 -3.81 8.25
N GLY A 57 -7.38 -2.82 7.61
CA GLY A 57 -8.39 -1.96 8.24
C GLY A 57 -7.81 -0.84 9.09
N ASP A 58 -6.49 -0.61 9.03
CA ASP A 58 -5.85 0.56 9.63
C ASP A 58 -5.91 1.75 8.67
N ALA A 59 -6.93 2.59 8.87
CA ALA A 59 -7.12 3.82 8.10
C ALA A 59 -5.97 4.83 8.23
N ALA A 60 -5.28 4.88 9.38
CA ALA A 60 -4.17 5.80 9.59
C ALA A 60 -2.94 5.32 8.82
N LEU A 61 -2.68 4.01 8.81
CA LEU A 61 -1.63 3.40 8.01
C LEU A 61 -1.90 3.59 6.51
N ALA A 62 -3.13 3.36 6.04
CA ALA A 62 -3.50 3.58 4.65
C ALA A 62 -3.31 5.05 4.22
N ALA A 63 -3.66 6.01 5.09
CA ALA A 63 -3.42 7.43 4.83
C ALA A 63 -1.92 7.76 4.79
N ALA A 64 -1.10 7.15 5.64
CA ALA A 64 0.34 7.33 5.65
C ALA A 64 0.99 6.78 4.36
N TYR A 65 0.54 5.61 3.90
CA TYR A 65 0.97 5.04 2.62
C TYR A 65 0.55 5.90 1.42
N GLU A 66 -0.71 6.34 1.36
CA GLU A 66 -1.20 7.21 0.30
C GLU A 66 -0.31 8.45 0.16
N GLU A 67 -0.09 9.15 1.27
CA GLU A 67 0.73 10.37 1.29
C GLU A 67 2.20 10.09 0.91
N ALA A 68 2.80 9.01 1.45
CA ALA A 68 4.17 8.64 1.13
C ALA A 68 4.36 8.32 -0.36
N ILE A 69 3.43 7.58 -0.97
CA ILE A 69 3.48 7.22 -2.39
C ILE A 69 3.22 8.44 -3.27
N ARG A 70 2.33 9.35 -2.86
CA ARG A 70 2.06 10.61 -3.58
C ARG A 70 3.28 11.52 -3.68
N ARG A 71 4.18 11.50 -2.69
CA ARG A 71 5.46 12.24 -2.75
C ARG A 71 6.40 11.75 -3.85
N GLU A 72 6.20 10.52 -4.34
CA GLU A 72 6.93 9.97 -5.48
C GLU A 72 6.31 10.35 -6.84
N ASN A 73 5.29 11.23 -6.88
CA ASN A 73 4.52 11.57 -8.10
C ASN A 73 3.69 10.40 -8.63
N ILE A 74 3.02 9.67 -7.73
CA ILE A 74 2.05 8.63 -8.07
C ILE A 74 0.71 8.97 -7.42
N GLU A 75 -0.37 8.99 -8.21
CA GLU A 75 -1.73 9.24 -7.71
C GLU A 75 -2.30 8.00 -7.00
N ALA A 76 -1.69 7.62 -5.87
CA ALA A 76 -2.27 6.64 -4.97
C ALA A 76 -3.58 7.19 -4.37
N ARG A 77 -4.58 6.33 -4.19
CA ARG A 77 -5.86 6.70 -3.58
C ARG A 77 -6.21 5.69 -2.50
N ARG A 78 -6.55 6.19 -1.30
CA ARG A 78 -7.14 5.37 -0.25
C ARG A 78 -8.59 5.01 -0.60
N VAL A 79 -8.96 3.74 -0.43
CA VAL A 79 -10.34 3.28 -0.57
C VAL A 79 -10.81 2.77 0.78
N ALA A 80 -11.91 3.36 1.27
CA ALA A 80 -12.50 2.96 2.53
C ALA A 80 -13.22 1.61 2.40
N ALA A 81 -13.20 0.81 3.46
CA ALA A 81 -13.76 -0.54 3.50
C ALA A 81 -15.22 -0.65 3.01
N ALA A 82 -16.05 0.38 3.23
CA ALA A 82 -17.45 0.40 2.78
C ALA A 82 -17.63 0.47 1.25
N ILE A 83 -16.59 0.88 0.52
CA ILE A 83 -16.60 1.11 -0.93
C ILE A 83 -15.81 0.01 -1.66
N ALA A 84 -14.97 -0.75 -0.94
CA ALA A 84 -14.08 -1.73 -1.52
C ALA A 84 -14.79 -2.87 -2.26
N GLY A 85 -16.12 -3.05 -2.11
CA GLY A 85 -16.93 -3.96 -2.93
C GLY A 85 -16.65 -5.44 -2.73
N ARG A 86 -15.55 -5.80 -2.06
CA ARG A 86 -15.21 -7.15 -1.57
C ARG A 86 -15.99 -7.51 -0.29
N GLY A 87 -17.27 -7.15 -0.25
CA GLY A 87 -18.17 -7.38 0.90
C GLY A 87 -18.50 -8.84 1.17
N ASP A 88 -18.00 -9.76 0.33
CA ASP A 88 -18.28 -11.19 0.41
C ASP A 88 -17.20 -12.00 1.14
N ASP A 89 -16.12 -11.38 1.65
CA ASP A 89 -15.25 -12.00 2.65
C ASP A 89 -15.62 -11.45 4.05
N PRO A 90 -16.50 -12.14 4.79
CA PRO A 90 -17.01 -11.67 6.07
C PRO A 90 -15.91 -11.75 7.15
N GLY A 91 -15.02 -10.76 7.17
CA GLY A 91 -13.97 -10.70 8.19
C GLY A 91 -12.96 -9.56 8.11
N ARG A 92 -12.83 -8.85 6.98
CA ARG A 92 -11.72 -7.89 6.82
C ARG A 92 -12.22 -6.50 6.44
N PRO A 93 -12.25 -5.52 7.37
CA PRO A 93 -12.27 -4.12 6.95
C PRO A 93 -10.98 -3.87 6.17
N LEU A 94 -11.09 -3.46 4.91
CA LEU A 94 -9.92 -3.15 4.09
C LEU A 94 -9.89 -1.64 3.88
N ASP A 95 -9.13 -0.94 4.72
CA ASP A 95 -8.56 0.33 4.31
C ASP A 95 -7.46 0.01 3.29
N GLU A 96 -7.79 0.21 2.01
CA GLU A 96 -6.95 -0.16 0.88
C GLU A 96 -6.20 1.07 0.35
N VAL A 97 -5.04 0.85 -0.23
CA VAL A 97 -4.35 1.84 -1.06
C VAL A 97 -4.30 1.31 -2.49
N THR A 98 -4.91 2.05 -3.41
CA THR A 98 -4.93 1.72 -4.84
C THR A 98 -3.85 2.49 -5.59
N LEU A 99 -3.24 1.82 -6.56
CA LEU A 99 -2.19 2.37 -7.40
C LEU A 99 -2.69 2.61 -8.83
N PRO A 100 -2.14 3.62 -9.52
CA PRO A 100 -2.36 3.81 -10.95
C PRO A 100 -2.00 2.56 -11.76
N CYS A 101 -2.92 2.12 -12.62
CA CYS A 101 -2.67 1.06 -13.58
C CYS A 101 -3.47 1.29 -14.85
N SER A 102 -2.79 1.34 -15.99
CA SER A 102 -3.36 1.53 -17.32
C SER A 102 -3.12 0.28 -18.18
N PRO A 103 -4.03 -0.08 -19.11
CA PRO A 103 -3.78 -1.11 -20.11
C PRO A 103 -2.61 -0.81 -21.05
N PHE A 104 -2.09 0.41 -21.01
CA PHE A 104 -0.93 0.86 -21.78
C PHE A 104 0.26 1.23 -20.91
N ALA A 105 0.26 0.83 -19.62
CA ALA A 105 1.36 1.11 -18.72
C ALA A 105 2.67 0.55 -19.28
N SER A 106 3.67 1.43 -19.39
CA SER A 106 5.03 1.08 -19.73
C SER A 106 5.72 0.36 -18.57
N ASP A 107 6.83 -0.31 -18.87
CA ASP A 107 7.67 -0.95 -17.84
C ASP A 107 8.16 0.06 -16.80
N GLU A 108 8.48 1.28 -17.22
CA GLU A 108 8.90 2.36 -16.30
C GLU A 108 7.77 2.76 -15.35
N GLU A 109 6.53 2.89 -15.82
CA GLU A 109 5.38 3.22 -14.96
C GLU A 109 5.08 2.11 -13.96
N ILE A 110 5.14 0.84 -14.39
CA ILE A 110 4.98 -0.33 -13.52
C ILE A 110 6.08 -0.35 -12.45
N THR A 111 7.35 -0.23 -12.86
CA THR A 111 8.48 -0.17 -11.94
C THR A 111 8.37 1.00 -10.98
N HIS A 112 7.92 2.17 -11.45
CA HIS A 112 7.75 3.35 -10.60
C HIS A 112 6.70 3.11 -9.50
N ALA A 113 5.53 2.53 -9.85
CA ALA A 113 4.50 2.17 -8.87
C ALA A 113 5.00 1.19 -7.80
N VAL A 114 5.73 0.16 -8.22
CA VAL A 114 6.31 -0.84 -7.32
C VAL A 114 7.36 -0.21 -6.41
N LEU A 115 8.32 0.54 -6.95
CA LEU A 115 9.41 1.13 -6.16
C LEU A 115 8.92 2.20 -5.19
N ALA A 116 7.92 3.01 -5.57
CA ALA A 116 7.30 3.97 -4.67
C ALA A 116 6.61 3.26 -3.49
N THR A 117 5.91 2.15 -3.77
CA THR A 117 5.25 1.34 -2.74
C THR A 117 6.27 0.68 -1.80
N MET A 118 7.33 0.09 -2.34
CA MET A 118 8.45 -0.46 -1.57
C MET A 118 9.10 0.61 -0.67
N LYS A 119 9.40 1.78 -1.24
CA LYS A 119 9.99 2.91 -0.49
C LYS A 119 9.08 3.36 0.65
N ALA A 120 7.77 3.49 0.39
CA ALA A 120 6.79 3.83 1.42
C ALA A 120 6.74 2.77 2.52
N SER A 121 6.70 1.48 2.15
CA SER A 121 6.67 0.37 3.10
C SER A 121 7.88 0.41 4.02
N HIS A 122 9.08 0.49 3.46
CA HIS A 122 10.29 0.53 4.26
C HIS A 122 10.39 1.80 5.12
N ALA A 123 9.95 2.96 4.62
CA ALA A 123 9.98 4.20 5.41
C ALA A 123 9.05 4.13 6.63
N LEU A 124 7.87 3.53 6.47
CA LEU A 124 6.87 3.37 7.53
C LEU A 124 7.24 2.25 8.52
N GLU A 125 7.78 1.13 8.05
CA GLU A 125 8.22 0.01 8.90
C GLU A 125 9.47 0.34 9.72
N PHE A 126 10.47 0.99 9.10
CA PHE A 126 11.76 1.24 9.73
C PHE A 126 11.89 2.63 10.33
N GLY A 127 10.81 3.42 10.32
CA GLY A 127 10.77 4.74 10.92
C GLY A 127 11.95 5.60 10.46
N ILE A 128 12.14 5.75 9.15
CA ILE A 128 13.00 6.83 8.68
C ILE A 128 12.24 8.10 9.01
N VAL A 129 12.54 8.65 10.19
CA VAL A 129 12.22 10.01 10.59
C VAL A 129 12.89 10.90 9.54
N LEU A 130 12.17 11.21 8.46
CA LEU A 130 12.49 12.36 7.63
C LEU A 130 12.13 13.58 8.47
N ALA A 131 13.00 13.88 9.43
CA ALA A 131 13.02 15.12 10.18
C ALA A 131 13.37 16.23 9.20
N GLU A 132 12.35 16.77 8.53
CA GLU A 132 12.33 18.18 8.24
C GLU A 132 11.41 18.80 9.31
N ASP A 133 12.08 19.40 10.31
CA ASP A 133 11.57 20.08 11.51
C ASP A 133 11.23 19.26 12.79
N GLU A 134 12.12 19.45 13.76
CA GLU A 134 11.99 19.43 15.23
C GLU A 134 11.18 18.34 15.95
N ALA A 135 11.94 17.52 16.70
CA ALA A 135 11.60 16.84 17.95
C ALA A 135 10.30 15.99 18.00
N VAL A 136 10.45 14.66 18.06
CA VAL A 136 9.93 13.80 19.15
C VAL A 136 10.33 12.32 18.93
N VAL A 137 11.07 11.83 19.92
CA VAL A 137 11.19 10.49 20.50
C VAL A 137 10.56 9.31 19.73
N GLY A 138 11.41 8.44 19.22
CA GLY A 138 11.03 7.13 18.69
C GLY A 138 10.40 6.20 19.72
N ARG A 139 9.44 5.39 19.25
CA ARG A 139 8.97 4.12 19.84
C ARG A 139 8.29 3.32 18.73
N GLY A 140 8.99 2.35 18.15
CA GLY A 140 8.36 1.31 17.32
C GLY A 140 7.56 0.34 18.22
N PRO A 141 6.41 -0.20 17.79
CA PRO A 141 5.48 -0.92 18.67
C PRO A 141 5.66 -2.45 18.71
N TRP A 142 6.84 -3.01 18.43
CA TRP A 142 7.06 -4.46 18.54
C TRP A 142 8.26 -4.81 19.41
N ALA A 143 8.15 -4.48 20.69
CA ALA A 143 8.95 -5.10 21.76
C ALA A 143 8.06 -6.10 22.52
N VAL A 144 7.68 -7.21 21.86
CA VAL A 144 7.00 -8.32 22.53
C VAL A 144 8.03 -9.42 22.79
N GLY A 145 8.41 -9.59 24.06
CA GLY A 145 9.17 -10.76 24.50
C GLY A 145 10.21 -10.51 25.58
N ARG A 146 9.80 -10.09 26.78
CA ARG A 146 10.54 -10.47 28.00
C ARG A 146 9.56 -11.00 29.03
N LYS A 147 9.70 -12.31 29.31
CA LYS A 147 9.06 -13.03 30.40
C LYS A 147 9.25 -12.24 31.70
N ALA A 148 8.16 -11.98 32.40
CA ALA A 148 8.22 -11.58 33.79
C ALA A 148 8.78 -12.76 34.60
N GLU A 149 10.04 -12.67 35.00
CA GLU A 149 10.59 -13.52 36.07
C GLU A 149 9.87 -13.15 37.36
N SER A 150 9.24 -14.15 37.97
CA SER A 150 8.53 -14.04 39.23
C SER A 150 9.50 -13.66 40.35
N GLY A 151 9.16 -12.58 41.05
CA GLY A 151 9.91 -12.05 42.17
C GLY A 151 10.05 -13.06 43.30
N LEU A 152 11.31 -13.23 43.69
CA LEU A 152 11.77 -13.69 44.98
C LEU A 152 11.15 -12.80 46.09
N GLN A 153 10.36 -13.37 47.01
CA GLN A 153 10.14 -12.76 48.32
C GLN A 153 10.74 -13.65 49.40
N ALA A 154 11.71 -13.08 50.12
CA ALA A 154 12.29 -13.64 51.32
C ALA A 154 11.90 -12.78 52.53
N LYS A 155 11.48 -13.48 53.59
CA LYS A 155 11.55 -13.17 55.03
C LYS A 155 10.68 -12.03 55.60
N ARG A 156 9.80 -12.42 56.53
CA ARG A 156 10.03 -12.20 57.97
C ARG A 156 9.78 -13.49 58.74
#